data_AF-A0A971VQN4-F1
#
_entry.id   AF-A0A971VQN4-F1
#
_cell.length_a   1.000
_cell.length_b   1.000
_cell.length_c   1.000
_cell.angle_alpha   90.00
_cell.angle_beta   90.00
_cell.angle_gamma   90.00
#
_symmetry.space_group_name_H-M   'P 1'
#
loop_
_entity.id
_entity.type
_entity.pdbx_description
1 polymer ?
#
loop_
_entity_poly.entity_id
_entity_poly.type
_entity_poly.pdbx_seq_one_letter_code
_entity_poly.pdbx_strand_id
1 'polypeptide(L)'
;LLDGDILKDVLTAYGHPSGRSSWDPMLVLLACINDEEKAGYYIKRGRASLDIATGYNHFVFDANGPHRFVIKKFPDSFYADMIKN
;
A
#
# COMPACT_ATOMS: atom_id res chain seq x y z
N LEU A 1 2.55 5.38 15.17
CA LEU A 1 2.71 6.62 14.36
C LEU A 1 2.89 7.78 15.32
N LEU A 2 3.85 8.65 15.05
CA LEU A 2 4.16 9.80 15.91
C LEU A 2 3.08 10.87 15.77
N ASP A 3 2.95 11.76 16.75
CA ASP A 3 2.06 12.93 16.62
C ASP A 3 2.60 13.87 15.53
N GLY A 4 1.72 14.34 14.63
CA GLY A 4 2.07 15.18 13.48
C GLY A 4 2.38 14.41 12.17
N ASP A 5 2.26 13.08 12.18
CA ASP A 5 2.42 12.22 11.00
C ASP A 5 1.13 12.25 10.15
N ILE A 6 1.25 12.59 8.86
CA ILE A 6 0.12 12.65 7.90
C ILE A 6 -0.64 11.32 7.85
N LEU A 7 0.06 10.19 7.94
CA LEU A 7 -0.58 8.87 7.99
C LEU A 7 -1.45 8.73 9.25
N LYS A 8 -0.99 9.25 10.40
CA LYS A 8 -1.76 9.24 11.64
C LYS A 8 -3.00 10.12 11.54
N ASP A 9 -2.90 11.29 10.91
CA ASP A 9 -4.02 12.21 10.77
C ASP A 9 -5.12 11.62 9.86
N VAL A 10 -4.73 11.06 8.72
CA VAL A 10 -5.66 10.36 7.80
C VAL A 10 -6.34 9.18 8.50
N LEU A 11 -5.58 8.37 9.23
CA LEU A 11 -6.11 7.21 9.96
C LEU A 11 -7.03 7.63 11.12
N THR A 12 -6.71 8.73 11.81
CA THR A 12 -7.52 9.29 12.90
C THR A 12 -8.84 9.85 12.36
N ALA A 13 -8.82 10.61 11.28
CA ALA A 13 -10.02 11.12 10.61
C ALA A 13 -10.95 9.98 10.13
N TYR A 14 -10.36 8.85 9.75
CA TYR A 14 -11.08 7.62 9.38
C TYR A 14 -11.59 6.79 10.57
N GLY A 15 -11.27 7.17 11.81
CA GLY A 15 -11.70 6.49 13.04
C GLY A 15 -10.84 5.27 13.42
N HIS A 16 -9.66 5.11 12.82
CA HIS A 16 -8.72 4.01 13.10
C HIS A 16 -7.31 4.56 13.37
N PRO A 17 -7.13 5.40 14.41
CA PRO A 17 -5.88 6.13 14.68
C PRO A 17 -4.65 5.24 14.91
N SER A 18 -4.89 3.99 15.32
CA SER A 18 -3.85 2.96 15.53
C SER A 18 -3.55 2.14 14.26
N GLY A 19 -4.16 2.50 13.13
CA GLY A 19 -4.26 1.68 11.93
C GLY A 19 -5.35 0.62 12.04
N ARG A 20 -5.84 0.13 10.89
CA ARG A 20 -6.45 -1.21 10.80
C ARG A 20 -5.35 -2.20 10.41
N SER A 21 -5.52 -3.47 10.76
CA SER A 21 -4.56 -4.56 10.46
C SER A 21 -4.21 -4.75 8.98
N SER A 22 -4.84 -4.02 8.06
CA SER A 22 -4.62 -4.09 6.61
C SER A 22 -4.11 -2.80 5.96
N TRP A 23 -3.91 -1.72 6.72
CA TRP A 23 -3.38 -0.47 6.16
C TRP A 23 -1.86 -0.54 6.20
N ASP A 24 -1.31 -1.06 5.11
CA ASP A 24 0.12 -1.05 4.86
C ASP A 24 0.57 0.43 4.71
N PRO A 25 1.49 0.96 5.54
CA PRO A 25 2.05 2.30 5.37
C PRO A 25 2.53 2.58 3.95
N MET A 26 2.91 1.53 3.22
CA MET A 26 3.29 1.55 1.81
C MET A 26 2.12 1.94 0.88
N LEU A 27 0.90 1.48 1.17
CA LEU A 27 -0.30 1.85 0.43
C LEU A 27 -0.61 3.34 0.61
N VAL A 28 -0.39 3.87 1.82
CA VAL A 28 -0.63 5.29 2.09
C VAL A 28 0.43 6.17 1.42
N LEU A 29 1.71 5.78 1.48
CA LEU A 29 2.76 6.47 0.74
C LEU A 29 2.45 6.55 -0.76
N LEU A 30 2.02 5.43 -1.34
CA LEU A 30 1.61 5.36 -2.74
C LEU A 30 0.43 6.28 -3.04
N ALA A 31 -0.57 6.32 -2.17
CA ALA A 31 -1.73 7.20 -2.31
C ALA A 31 -1.36 8.68 -2.21
N CYS A 32 -0.46 9.05 -1.29
CA CYS A 32 0.00 10.43 -1.11
C CYS A 32 0.81 10.94 -2.29
N ILE A 33 1.70 10.11 -2.84
CA ILE A 33 2.56 10.49 -3.98
C ILE A 33 1.79 10.42 -5.31
N ASN A 34 0.82 9.50 -5.40
CA ASN A 34 -0.03 9.28 -6.57
C ASN A 34 0.77 9.05 -7.88
N ASP A 35 1.94 8.44 -7.74
CA ASP A 35 2.84 8.06 -8.84
C ASP A 35 3.68 6.89 -8.34
N GLU A 36 3.47 5.71 -8.91
CA GLU A 36 4.05 4.48 -8.36
C GLU A 36 5.57 4.42 -8.54
N GLU A 37 6.09 4.99 -9.62
CA GLU A 37 7.53 5.02 -9.88
C GLU A 37 8.24 5.98 -8.92
N LYS A 38 7.68 7.19 -8.73
CA LYS A 38 8.21 8.16 -7.76
C LYS A 38 8.13 7.64 -6.32
N ALA A 39 7.07 6.89 -6.00
CA ALA A 39 6.92 6.25 -4.70
C ALA A 39 7.87 5.04 -4.49
N GLY A 40 8.63 4.66 -5.52
CA GLY A 40 9.64 3.61 -5.44
C GLY A 40 9.10 2.20 -5.67
N TYR A 41 8.04 2.04 -6.45
CA TYR A 41 7.45 0.75 -6.76
C TYR A 41 7.60 0.34 -8.22
N TYR A 42 7.76 -0.96 -8.45
CA TYR A 42 7.42 -1.58 -9.73
C TYR A 42 5.95 -1.98 -9.75
N ILE A 43 5.33 -1.91 -10.93
CA ILE A 43 3.95 -2.37 -11.12
C ILE A 43 3.95 -3.71 -11.87
N LYS A 44 3.25 -4.68 -11.30
CA LYS A 44 2.79 -5.88 -12.00
C LYS A 44 1.28 -5.81 -12.16
N ARG A 45 0.77 -6.34 -13.27
CA ARG A 45 -0.68 -6.38 -13.55
C ARG A 45 -1.23 -7.77 -13.35
N GLY A 46 -2.53 -7.85 -13.09
CA GLY A 46 -3.21 -9.12 -12.91
C GLY A 46 -4.66 -9.01 -12.51
N ARG A 47 -5.17 -10.11 -11.98
CA ARG A 47 -6.53 -10.25 -11.46
C ARG A 47 -6.48 -10.65 -10.00
N ALA A 48 -7.04 -9.80 -9.14
CA ALA A 48 -7.33 -10.15 -7.76
C ALA A 48 -8.66 -10.92 -7.68
N SER A 49 -8.73 -11.91 -6.79
CA SER A 49 -9.95 -12.65 -6.48
C SER A 49 -9.93 -13.13 -5.03
N LEU A 50 -11.11 -13.35 -4.45
CA LEU A 50 -11.27 -13.92 -3.12
C LEU A 50 -11.78 -15.36 -3.25
N ASP A 51 -11.10 -16.30 -2.61
CA ASP A 51 -11.68 -17.63 -2.38
C ASP A 51 -12.70 -17.51 -1.24
N ILE A 52 -13.98 -17.74 -1.57
CA ILE A 52 -15.09 -17.60 -0.63
C ILE A 52 -15.05 -18.67 0.45
N ALA A 53 -14.55 -19.88 0.15
CA ALA A 53 -14.55 -20.98 1.11
C ALA A 53 -13.47 -20.80 2.19
N THR A 54 -12.32 -20.24 1.82
CA THR A 54 -11.17 -20.07 2.73
C THR A 54 -11.01 -18.63 3.24
N GLY A 55 -11.59 -17.65 2.54
CA GLY A 55 -11.39 -16.22 2.79
C GLY A 55 -10.03 -15.70 2.30
N TYR A 56 -9.29 -16.48 1.52
CA TYR A 56 -7.96 -16.08 1.04
C TYR A 56 -8.01 -15.23 -0.23
N ASN A 57 -7.18 -14.19 -0.25
CA ASN A 57 -6.97 -13.37 -1.44
C ASN A 57 -5.97 -14.06 -2.36
N HIS A 58 -6.32 -14.15 -3.64
CA HIS A 58 -5.46 -14.63 -4.71
C HIS A 58 -5.17 -13.49 -5.69
N PHE A 59 -3.98 -13.50 -6.25
CA PHE A 59 -3.60 -12.61 -7.33
C PHE A 59 -2.94 -13.41 -8.46
N VAL A 60 -3.56 -13.40 -9.64
CA VAL A 60 -3.01 -14.06 -10.83
C VAL A 60 -2.39 -13.00 -11.72
N PHE A 61 -1.09 -13.12 -12.00
CA PHE A 61 -0.39 -12.19 -12.88
C PHE A 61 -0.89 -12.31 -14.32
N ASP A 62 -1.22 -11.17 -14.91
CA ASP A 62 -1.68 -11.01 -16.29
C ASP A 62 -1.34 -9.58 -16.72
N ALA A 63 -0.54 -9.45 -17.78
CA ALA A 63 -0.10 -8.15 -18.29
C ALA A 63 -1.28 -7.25 -18.71
N ASN A 64 -2.41 -7.83 -19.10
CA ASN A 64 -3.63 -7.11 -19.47
C ASN A 64 -4.65 -7.02 -18.34
N GLY A 65 -4.31 -7.54 -17.15
CA GLY A 65 -5.19 -7.58 -16.00
C GLY A 65 -5.60 -6.17 -15.53
N PRO A 66 -6.84 -6.02 -14.99
CA PRO A 66 -7.35 -4.73 -14.57
C PRO A 66 -6.75 -4.24 -13.24
N HIS A 67 -6.16 -5.13 -12.44
CA HIS A 67 -5.58 -4.78 -11.14
C HIS A 67 -4.08 -4.55 -11.25
N ARG A 68 -3.56 -3.68 -10.36
CA ARG A 68 -2.14 -3.41 -10.19
C ARG A 68 -1.68 -3.95 -8.84
N PHE A 69 -0.53 -4.61 -8.84
CA PHE A 69 0.18 -5.08 -7.66
C PHE A 69 1.54 -4.38 -7.61
N VAL A 70 1.83 -3.73 -6.49
CA VAL A 70 3.06 -2.96 -6.31
C VAL A 70 4.14 -3.83 -5.68
N ILE A 71 5.37 -3.71 -6.17
CA ILE A 71 6.54 -4.42 -5.66
C ILE A 71 7.59 -3.38 -5.29
N LYS A 72 8.19 -3.51 -4.11
CA LYS A 72 9.29 -2.65 -3.66
C LYS A 72 10.45 -2.64 -4.66
N LYS A 73 10.88 -1.45 -5.09
CA LYS A 73 12.11 -1.25 -5.87
C LYS A 73 13.34 -1.09 -4.97
N PHE A 74 13.16 -0.43 -3.83
CA PHE A 74 14.21 -0.08 -2.88
C PHE A 74 14.10 -0.90 -1.57
N PRO A 75 15.14 -0.89 -0.71
CA PRO A 75 15.08 -1.52 0.62
C PRO A 75 14.13 -0.77 1.59
N ASP A 76 13.77 -1.43 2.69
CA ASP A 76 12.79 -0.93 3.66
C ASP A 76 13.17 0.40 4.32
N SER A 77 14.48 0.66 4.47
CA SER A 77 14.99 1.92 4.99
C SER A 77 14.57 3.12 4.15
N PHE A 78 14.54 2.98 2.82
CA PHE A 78 14.12 4.05 1.91
C PHE A 78 12.68 4.50 2.19
N TYR A 79 11.74 3.55 2.31
CA TYR A 79 10.34 3.89 2.60
C TYR A 79 10.16 4.38 4.03
N ALA A 80 10.90 3.83 4.99
CA ALA A 80 10.88 4.31 6.36
C ALA A 80 11.29 5.80 6.45
N ASP A 81 12.30 6.21 5.68
CA ASP A 81 12.74 7.60 5.62
C ASP A 81 11.73 8.49 4.87
N MET A 82 11.10 7.98 3.80
CA MET A 82 10.07 8.71 3.07
C MET A 82 8.77 8.92 3.85
N ILE A 83 8.39 7.96 4.70
CA ILE A 83 7.17 8.06 5.51
C ILE A 83 7.38 8.99 6.72
N LYS A 84 8.61 9.10 7.22
CA LYS A 84 8.93 9.92 8.41
C LYS A 84 9.12 11.41 8.11
N ASN A 85 9.36 11.78 6.85
CA ASN A 85 9.51 13.17 6.41
C ASN A 85 8.19 13.73 5.89
#